data_AF-A0A1U9ZYC8-F1
#
_entry.id   AF-A0A1U9ZYC8-F1
#
_cell.length_a   1.000
_cell.length_b   1.000
_cell.length_c   1.000
_cell.angle_alpha   90.00
_cell.angle_beta   90.00
_cell.angle_gamma   90.00
#
_symmetry.space_group_name_H-M   'P 1'
#
loop_
_entity.id
_entity.type
_entity.pdbx_description
1 polymer ?
#
loop_
_entity_poly.entity_id
_entity_poly.type
_entity_poly.pdbx_seq_one_letter_code
_entity_poly.pdbx_strand_id
1 'polypeptide(L)'
;MPPGKKQKVDEALFHQHYREVLTFSALFRQVHSEVIDKGGGRADILFTFNTAQFNVECKIEEDDASEPGLRTYVAQAAEYQNTSAAFAILLALDKTVAAEGAINLFDSIWIETVQRPGETTPCRVIIVRVPGGRDNPNLLRPGP
;
A
#
# COMPACT_ATOMS: atom_id res chain seq x y z
N MET A 1 -23.49 23.90 -14.54
CA MET A 1 -22.68 22.73 -14.12
C MET A 1 -22.92 22.53 -12.63
N PRO A 2 -23.48 21.41 -12.17
CA PRO A 2 -23.53 21.13 -10.74
C PRO A 2 -22.10 20.88 -10.22
N PRO A 3 -21.79 21.28 -8.98
CA PRO A 3 -20.50 20.98 -8.36
C PRO A 3 -20.32 19.46 -8.31
N GLY A 4 -19.25 18.96 -8.95
CA GLY A 4 -18.94 17.54 -8.93
C GLY A 4 -18.84 17.07 -7.48
N LYS A 5 -19.69 16.10 -7.09
CA LYS A 5 -19.54 15.40 -5.81
C LYS A 5 -18.15 14.78 -5.79
N LYS A 6 -17.27 15.28 -4.92
CA LYS A 6 -15.91 14.75 -4.76
C LYS A 6 -15.98 13.39 -4.08
N GLN A 7 -15.27 12.42 -4.64
CA GLN A 7 -15.14 11.08 -4.08
C GLN A 7 -14.21 11.14 -2.85
N LYS A 8 -14.68 10.61 -1.71
CA LYS A 8 -13.81 10.39 -0.54
C LYS A 8 -12.73 9.38 -0.97
N VAL A 9 -11.46 9.65 -0.66
CA VAL A 9 -10.41 8.62 -0.84
C VAL A 9 -10.64 7.60 0.26
N ASP A 10 -11.21 6.46 -0.13
CA ASP A 10 -11.26 5.23 0.64
C ASP A 10 -10.22 4.25 0.10
N GLU A 11 -10.01 3.14 0.81
CA GLU A 11 -9.01 2.13 0.42
C GLU A 11 -9.26 1.61 -1.00
N ALA A 12 -10.53 1.42 -1.39
CA ALA A 12 -10.89 0.97 -2.73
C ALA A 12 -10.44 1.96 -3.82
N LEU A 13 -10.62 3.27 -3.61
CA LEU A 13 -10.13 4.29 -4.53
C LEU A 13 -8.60 4.36 -4.54
N PHE A 14 -7.94 4.18 -3.39
CA PHE A 14 -6.49 4.12 -3.32
C PHE A 14 -5.93 2.93 -4.10
N HIS A 15 -6.54 1.75 -3.94
CA HIS A 15 -6.22 0.55 -4.72
C HIS A 15 -6.39 0.79 -6.21
N GLN A 16 -7.50 1.42 -6.60
CA GLN A 16 -7.78 1.76 -8.00
C GLN A 16 -6.72 2.69 -8.58
N HIS A 17 -6.37 3.78 -7.89
CA HIS A 17 -5.36 4.72 -8.38
C HIS A 17 -3.98 4.06 -8.49
N TYR A 18 -3.59 3.26 -7.51
CA TYR A 18 -2.31 2.55 -7.57
C TYR A 18 -2.29 1.59 -8.76
N ARG A 19 -3.38 0.85 -8.99
CA ARG A 19 -3.54 -0.01 -10.16
C ARG A 19 -3.46 0.75 -11.49
N GLU A 20 -4.12 1.91 -11.58
CA GLU A 20 -4.08 2.75 -12.78
C GLU A 20 -2.64 3.16 -13.10
N VAL A 21 -1.89 3.67 -12.11
CA VAL A 21 -0.48 4.01 -12.27
C VAL A 21 0.32 2.81 -12.78
N LEU A 22 0.13 1.64 -12.18
CA LEU A 22 0.81 0.41 -12.59
C LEU A 22 0.47 0.00 -14.03
N THR A 23 -0.79 0.13 -14.44
CA THR A 23 -1.28 -0.22 -15.78
C THR A 23 -0.69 0.70 -16.86
N PHE A 24 -0.39 1.95 -16.53
CA PHE A 24 0.27 2.89 -17.44
C PHE A 24 1.80 2.90 -17.33
N SER A 25 2.37 2.05 -16.47
CA SER A 25 3.82 1.94 -16.28
C SER A 25 4.43 0.79 -17.09
N ALA A 26 5.75 0.67 -17.08
CA ALA A 26 6.46 -0.49 -17.63
C ALA A 26 6.12 -1.82 -16.92
N LEU A 27 5.45 -1.78 -15.76
CA LEU A 27 5.07 -2.94 -14.95
C LEU A 27 3.71 -3.56 -15.35
N PHE A 28 3.01 -2.99 -16.34
CA PHE A 28 1.64 -3.39 -16.68
C PHE A 28 1.48 -4.88 -17.02
N ARG A 29 2.52 -5.55 -17.52
CA ARG A 29 2.48 -6.98 -17.86
C ARG A 29 2.67 -7.90 -16.66
N GLN A 30 3.18 -7.37 -15.56
CA GLN A 30 3.52 -8.10 -14.35
C GLN A 30 2.44 -7.96 -13.28
N VAL A 31 1.44 -7.11 -13.48
CA VAL A 31 0.47 -6.74 -12.45
C VAL A 31 -0.84 -7.48 -12.65
N HIS A 32 -1.26 -8.18 -11.61
CA HIS A 32 -2.55 -8.85 -11.50
C HIS A 32 -3.29 -8.28 -10.29
N SER A 33 -4.50 -7.79 -10.52
CA SER A 33 -5.34 -7.13 -9.51
C SER A 33 -6.46 -8.04 -9.06
N GLU A 34 -6.90 -7.94 -7.81
CA GLU A 34 -8.07 -8.67 -7.29
C GLU A 34 -8.01 -10.19 -7.56
N VAL A 35 -6.83 -10.77 -7.33
CA VAL A 35 -6.64 -12.21 -7.48
C VAL A 35 -7.28 -12.89 -6.26
N ILE A 36 -8.49 -13.39 -6.45
CA ILE A 36 -9.14 -14.31 -5.51
C ILE A 36 -8.38 -15.64 -5.61
N ASP A 37 -7.68 -16.03 -4.55
CA ASP A 37 -7.07 -17.36 -4.50
C ASP A 37 -8.08 -18.41 -4.02
N LYS A 38 -7.78 -19.68 -4.32
CA LYS A 38 -8.57 -20.88 -3.99
C LYS A 38 -8.84 -21.04 -2.48
N GLY A 39 -8.13 -20.32 -1.61
CA GLY A 39 -8.32 -20.28 -0.16
C GLY A 39 -9.25 -19.17 0.37
N GLY A 40 -9.77 -18.29 -0.50
CA GLY A 40 -10.75 -17.24 -0.12
C GLY A 40 -10.17 -15.91 0.35
N GLY A 41 -8.84 -15.75 0.41
CA GLY A 41 -8.18 -14.45 0.65
C GLY A 41 -8.17 -13.54 -0.60
N ARG A 42 -8.10 -12.22 -0.39
CA ARG A 42 -7.99 -11.17 -1.44
C ARG A 42 -6.72 -10.34 -1.25
N ALA A 43 -5.91 -10.21 -2.30
CA ALA A 43 -4.72 -9.38 -2.38
C ALA A 43 -5.14 -8.18 -3.20
N ASP A 44 -4.75 -7.01 -2.72
CA ASP A 44 -5.04 -5.78 -3.44
C ASP A 44 -4.34 -5.82 -4.81
N ILE A 45 -3.04 -6.08 -4.82
CA ILE A 45 -2.23 -6.23 -6.04
C ILE A 45 -1.26 -7.41 -5.90
N LEU A 46 -1.17 -8.24 -6.93
CA LEU A 46 -0.18 -9.32 -7.08
C LEU A 46 0.75 -9.01 -8.24
N PHE A 47 2.05 -9.02 -8.00
CA PHE A 47 3.06 -8.96 -9.04
C PHE A 47 3.53 -10.36 -9.41
N THR A 48 3.67 -10.62 -10.71
CA THR A 48 4.26 -11.85 -11.25
C THR A 48 5.44 -11.53 -12.15
N PHE A 49 6.61 -11.95 -11.69
CA PHE A 49 7.84 -12.04 -12.46
C PHE A 49 8.16 -13.53 -12.67
N ASN A 50 8.92 -13.87 -13.72
CA ASN A 50 9.15 -15.24 -14.19
C ASN A 50 9.19 -16.33 -13.09
N THR A 51 10.00 -16.14 -12.05
CA THR A 51 10.21 -17.10 -10.96
C THR A 51 9.77 -16.59 -9.59
N ALA A 52 9.17 -15.40 -9.52
CA ALA A 52 8.85 -14.73 -8.26
C ALA A 52 7.51 -14.02 -8.36
N GLN A 53 6.67 -14.22 -7.35
CA GLN A 53 5.42 -13.49 -7.20
C GLN A 53 5.36 -12.90 -5.81
N PHE A 54 4.96 -11.64 -5.69
CA PHE A 54 4.80 -10.97 -4.40
C PHE A 54 3.54 -10.12 -4.41
N ASN A 55 2.91 -9.99 -3.25
CA ASN A 55 1.73 -9.18 -3.07
C ASN A 55 2.09 -7.77 -2.57
N VAL A 56 1.21 -6.83 -2.86
CA VAL A 56 1.18 -5.50 -2.26
C VAL A 56 -0.16 -5.35 -1.54
N GLU A 57 -0.11 -5.14 -0.23
CA GLU A 57 -1.24 -4.74 0.61
C GLU A 57 -1.26 -3.22 0.69
N CYS A 58 -2.40 -2.61 0.43
CA CYS A 58 -2.56 -1.16 0.39
C CYS A 58 -3.47 -0.70 1.53
N LYS A 59 -2.98 0.20 2.39
CA LYS A 59 -3.73 0.76 3.53
C LYS A 59 -3.78 2.27 3.50
N ILE A 60 -4.85 2.84 4.04
CA ILE A 60 -4.91 4.26 4.38
C ILE A 60 -4.86 4.37 5.90
N GLU A 61 -3.86 5.06 6.43
CA GLU A 61 -3.68 5.27 7.86
C GLU A 61 -4.08 6.69 8.24
N GLU A 62 -5.08 6.83 9.11
CA GLU A 62 -5.65 8.11 9.54
C GLU A 62 -5.25 8.49 10.97
N ASP A 63 -4.78 7.54 11.77
CA ASP A 63 -4.53 7.69 13.22
C ASP A 63 -3.03 7.63 13.58
N ASP A 64 -2.32 6.56 13.18
CA ASP A 64 -0.91 6.35 13.53
C ASP A 64 -0.10 5.68 12.41
N ALA A 65 0.58 6.49 11.58
CA ALA A 65 1.45 6.04 10.50
C ALA A 65 2.92 5.88 10.91
N SER A 66 3.21 5.74 12.21
CA SER A 66 4.54 5.37 12.70
C SER A 66 4.86 3.88 12.43
N GLU A 67 6.12 3.47 12.62
CA GLU A 67 6.49 2.05 12.46
C GLU A 67 5.66 1.12 13.36
N PRO A 68 5.44 1.40 14.66
CA PRO A 68 4.55 0.59 15.50
C PRO A 68 3.11 0.55 14.99
N GLY A 69 2.56 1.68 14.52
CA GLY A 69 1.19 1.74 14.00
C GLY A 69 1.02 0.88 12.75
N LEU A 70 1.91 1.03 11.77
CA LEU A 70 1.85 0.24 10.53
C LEU A 70 2.20 -1.25 10.73
N ARG A 71 2.93 -1.60 11.80
CA ARG A 71 3.20 -3.01 12.14
C ARG A 71 1.93 -3.83 12.33
N THR A 72 0.81 -3.21 12.66
CA THR A 72 -0.49 -3.89 12.81
C THR A 72 -1.01 -4.50 11.50
N TYR A 73 -0.61 -3.96 10.35
CA TYR A 73 -1.01 -4.47 9.02
C TYR A 73 -0.02 -5.48 8.43
N VAL A 74 1.15 -5.65 9.02
CA VAL A 74 2.24 -6.48 8.50
C VAL A 74 1.82 -7.95 8.34
N ALA A 75 0.98 -8.47 9.25
CA ALA A 75 0.46 -9.83 9.15
C ALA A 75 -0.45 -10.01 7.91
N GLN A 76 -1.27 -9.00 7.57
CA GLN A 76 -2.14 -9.02 6.39
C GLN A 76 -1.32 -9.00 5.11
N ALA A 77 -0.31 -8.12 5.05
CA ALA A 77 0.65 -8.10 3.94
C ALA A 77 1.40 -9.43 3.79
N ALA A 78 1.65 -10.15 4.88
CA ALA A 78 2.33 -11.43 4.86
C ALA A 78 1.39 -12.65 4.63
N GLU A 79 0.07 -12.47 4.56
CA GLU A 79 -0.88 -13.60 4.62
C GLU A 79 -1.01 -14.36 3.29
N TYR A 80 -0.47 -13.82 2.20
CA TYR A 80 -0.69 -14.37 0.86
C TYR A 80 0.01 -15.70 0.62
N GLN A 81 -0.82 -16.75 0.55
CA GLN A 81 -0.45 -18.13 0.27
C GLN A 81 -0.24 -18.35 -1.24
N ASN A 82 0.69 -19.25 -1.57
CA ASN A 82 1.04 -19.81 -2.90
C ASN A 82 2.23 -19.22 -3.66
N THR A 83 2.90 -18.17 -3.20
CA THR A 83 3.96 -17.53 -3.98
C THR A 83 5.34 -17.67 -3.36
N SER A 84 6.28 -18.21 -4.15
CA SER A 84 7.69 -18.49 -3.82
C SER A 84 8.53 -17.30 -3.33
N ALA A 85 7.97 -16.09 -3.22
CA ALA A 85 8.74 -14.95 -2.77
C ALA A 85 8.82 -14.93 -1.24
N ALA A 86 10.05 -14.79 -0.75
CA ALA A 86 10.33 -14.52 0.65
C ALA A 86 9.95 -13.09 1.10
N PHE A 87 9.14 -12.35 0.31
CA PHE A 87 8.78 -10.98 0.63
C PHE A 87 7.40 -10.53 0.10
N ALA A 88 6.87 -9.48 0.73
CA ALA A 88 5.65 -8.76 0.39
C ALA A 88 5.88 -7.24 0.52
N ILE A 89 4.94 -6.43 0.02
CA ILE A 89 4.94 -4.97 0.22
C ILE A 89 3.70 -4.55 1.00
N LEU A 90 3.87 -3.68 2.00
CA LEU A 90 2.79 -2.90 2.60
C LEU A 90 2.94 -1.45 2.12
N LEU A 91 1.99 -0.98 1.32
CA LEU A 91 1.92 0.39 0.84
C LEU A 91 0.91 1.16 1.68
N ALA A 92 1.38 2.06 2.54
CA ALA A 92 0.54 2.84 3.44
C ALA A 92 0.45 4.29 2.97
N LEU A 93 -0.77 4.77 2.72
CA LEU A 93 -1.05 6.20 2.55
C LEU A 93 -1.22 6.83 3.92
N ASP A 94 -0.27 7.66 4.31
CA ASP A 94 -0.26 8.36 5.59
C ASP A 94 -1.07 9.67 5.50
N LYS A 95 -2.21 9.68 6.19
CA LYS A 95 -3.07 10.87 6.34
C LYS A 95 -2.91 11.55 7.69
N THR A 96 -2.02 11.05 8.56
CA THR A 96 -1.77 11.61 9.89
C THR A 96 -0.97 12.91 9.81
N VAL A 97 -0.23 13.10 8.71
CA VAL A 97 0.52 14.32 8.43
C VAL A 97 -0.17 15.14 7.35
N ALA A 98 -0.06 16.48 7.45
CA ALA A 98 -0.25 17.34 6.28
C ALA A 98 0.70 16.86 5.16
N ALA A 99 0.62 17.37 3.93
CA ALA A 99 1.71 17.12 2.98
C ALA A 99 3.00 17.81 3.45
N GLU A 100 3.66 17.24 4.46
CA GLU A 100 4.97 17.60 4.93
C GLU A 100 5.87 17.61 3.69
N GLY A 101 6.56 18.73 3.50
CA GLY A 101 7.52 18.86 2.41
C GLY A 101 8.43 17.64 2.38
N ALA A 102 8.72 17.16 1.17
CA ALA A 102 9.40 15.90 0.86
C ALA A 102 10.09 15.23 2.08
N ILE A 103 9.36 14.35 2.78
CA ILE A 103 10.00 13.40 3.70
C ILE A 103 11.04 12.66 2.86
N ASN A 104 12.24 12.49 3.41
CA ASN A 104 13.27 11.69 2.75
C ASN A 104 12.67 10.32 2.44
N LEU A 105 12.72 9.93 1.16
CA LEU A 105 12.13 8.68 0.68
C LEU A 105 12.63 7.47 1.48
N PHE A 106 13.90 7.49 1.88
CA PHE A 106 14.50 6.40 2.66
C PHE A 106 13.96 6.32 4.08
N ASP A 107 13.55 7.43 4.69
CA ASP A 107 12.93 7.45 6.02
C ASP A 107 11.46 6.96 5.96
N SER A 108 10.92 6.74 4.76
CA SER A 108 9.58 6.22 4.53
C SER A 108 9.56 4.76 4.09
N ILE A 109 10.72 4.10 4.07
CA ILE A 109 10.85 2.70 3.65
C ILE A 109 11.63 1.92 4.69
N TRP A 110 11.03 0.86 5.24
CA TRP A 110 11.70 -0.05 6.16
C TRP A 110 11.23 -1.49 5.94
N ILE A 111 11.86 -2.44 6.63
CA ILE A 111 11.59 -3.87 6.47
C ILE A 111 11.20 -4.46 7.81
N GLU A 112 10.04 -5.11 7.85
CA GLU A 112 9.61 -5.95 8.95
C GLU A 112 9.80 -7.43 8.61
N THR A 113 10.02 -8.25 9.63
CA THR A 113 10.21 -9.71 9.45
C THR A 113 9.09 -10.47 10.12
N VAL A 114 8.38 -11.29 9.34
CA VAL A 114 7.26 -12.10 9.81
C VAL A 114 7.62 -13.57 9.76
N GLN A 115 7.69 -14.19 10.93
CA GLN A 115 7.80 -15.64 11.04
C GLN A 115 6.40 -16.25 11.12
N ARG A 116 5.92 -16.82 10.01
CA ARG A 116 4.63 -17.50 9.98
C ARG A 116 4.73 -18.91 10.57
N PRO A 117 3.67 -19.43 11.21
CA PRO A 117 3.62 -20.81 11.66
C PRO A 117 3.83 -21.78 10.49
N GLY A 118 4.72 -22.77 10.66
CA GLY A 118 4.95 -23.83 9.67
C GLY A 118 5.95 -23.49 8.56
N GLU A 119 6.46 -22.25 8.49
CA GLU A 119 7.47 -21.87 7.51
C GLU A 119 8.89 -21.87 8.09
N THR A 120 9.88 -22.27 7.29
CA THR A 120 11.29 -22.27 7.70
C THR A 120 12.01 -20.96 7.37
N THR A 121 11.50 -20.20 6.41
CA THR A 121 12.06 -18.92 5.98
C THR A 121 11.08 -17.81 6.35
N PRO A 122 11.48 -16.81 7.16
CA PRO A 122 10.58 -15.71 7.48
C PRO A 122 10.31 -14.83 6.25
N CYS A 123 9.08 -14.34 6.13
CA CYS A 123 8.72 -13.36 5.13
C CYS A 123 9.27 -11.97 5.49
N ARG A 124 9.79 -11.25 4.50
CA ARG A 124 10.17 -9.84 4.63
C ARG A 124 9.06 -8.96 4.11
N VAL A 125 8.52 -8.08 4.93
CA VAL A 125 7.52 -7.09 4.49
C VAL A 125 8.24 -5.77 4.30
N ILE A 126 8.34 -5.33 3.05
CA ILE A 126 8.84 -4.00 2.71
C ILE A 126 7.69 -3.03 2.93
N ILE A 127 7.84 -2.14 3.90
CA ILE A 127 6.84 -1.13 4.21
C ILE A 127 7.23 0.14 3.48
N VAL A 128 6.27 0.72 2.75
CA VAL A 128 6.43 1.98 2.03
C VAL A 128 5.33 2.91 2.51
N ARG A 129 5.73 3.94 3.25
CA ARG A 129 4.83 5.00 3.72
C ARG A 129 4.82 6.15 2.72
N VAL A 130 3.63 6.60 2.32
CA VAL A 130 3.46 7.72 1.39
C VAL A 130 2.67 8.82 2.08
N PRO A 131 3.30 9.97 2.41
CA PRO A 131 2.60 11.13 2.96
C PRO A 131 1.55 11.64 1.98
N GLY A 132 0.30 11.73 2.45
CA GLY A 132 -0.85 11.96 1.59
C GLY A 132 -1.96 12.81 2.20
N GLY A 133 -1.85 13.24 3.47
CA GLY A 133 -2.84 14.09 4.13
C GLY A 133 -2.83 15.55 3.65
N ARG A 134 -2.79 15.80 2.33
CA ARG A 134 -2.94 17.15 1.77
C ARG A 134 -4.25 17.77 2.28
N ASP A 135 -4.11 18.89 2.96
CA ASP A 135 -5.23 19.78 3.23
C ASP A 135 -5.91 20.17 1.93
N ASN A 136 -7.23 20.29 1.98
CA ASN A 136 -8.02 20.70 0.85
C ASN A 136 -7.51 22.07 0.34
N PRO A 137 -7.06 22.21 -0.92
CA PRO A 137 -6.57 23.48 -1.43
C PRO A 137 -7.63 24.59 -1.39
N ASN A 138 -8.91 24.26 -1.29
CA ASN A 138 -9.99 25.25 -1.10
C ASN A 138 -10.13 25.73 0.36
N LEU A 139 -9.53 25.03 1.33
CA LEU A 139 -9.43 25.47 2.73
C LEU A 139 -8.18 26.33 2.97
N LEU A 140 -7.20 26.26 2.07
CA LEU A 140 -6.07 27.19 2.01
C LEU A 140 -6.58 28.56 1.51
N ARG A 141 -7.18 29.34 2.41
CA ARG A 141 -7.46 30.76 2.12
C ARG A 141 -6.11 31.48 2.06
N PRO A 142 -5.89 32.40 1.08
CA PRO A 142 -4.77 33.33 1.18
C PRO A 142 -4.89 34.07 2.52
N GLY A 143 -3.80 34.11 3.30
CA GLY A 143 -3.74 34.95 4.49
C GLY A 143 -3.98 36.43 4.13
N PRO A 144 -4.40 37.26 5.11
CA PRO A 144 -4.69 38.67 4.89
C PRO A 144 -3.49 39.47 4.36
#